data_AF-A0A3M9Y5J0-F1
#
_entry.id   AF-A0A3M9Y5J0-F1
#
_cell.length_a   1.000
_cell.length_b   1.000
_cell.length_c   1.000
_cell.angle_alpha   90.00
_cell.angle_beta   90.00
_cell.angle_gamma   90.00
#
_symmetry.space_group_name_H-M   'P 1'
#
loop_
_entity.id
_entity.type
_entity.pdbx_description
1 polymer ?
#
loop_
_entity_poly.entity_id
_entity_poly.type
_entity_poly.pdbx_seq_one_letter_code
_entity_poly.pdbx_strand_id
1 'polypeptide(L)'
;MSSDEQTKICLGVAVDHRIQRLCKTTPHGLAGESDHVASIKEEGRALKRPREEVAVTAELAGPAYKGGIAVMLQQPRKTHPYDKGIDAVIEDCESLLALYEVFDVASRGSLDIRTNVSVVDLLPFVSASVDSLSDAYLAKSFKVSTQVICDKEPDVLLCAGKIWLPKAGKFDGRKGDAWKFESVGLGTQFGSTPKLPITARVRHGSKGLVAIPRVNGFHPSHAMNYLSHVSLLRQLQVLIGVETCGTLRGDWEDEEWMGDIRKRCQNISQSLTGHSPSKSAALQSPGQTSGRYNRIKYLPEWQDMYSDTLLDLKVGITSLLANPDMAKESPEKPYRVLLESGLSETCNDLALVLTQISRCVERGWPESVAWKNEASLRALSSDTLLFSEMVLKAAKKAERTGFAEIAVVGMKIIARIDKKGRDKDAAYKYGMDPNELRKNFTKMAMHIESLLLDLLEKKEDALNALGQEDYLSSLMDKVSITPSSTRNEYRRSSGAVRSGW
;
A
#
# COMPACT_ATOMS: atom_id res chain seq x y z
N MET A 1 15.11 10.16 16.23
CA MET A 1 14.13 10.77 15.31
C MET A 1 12.96 11.22 16.18
N SER A 2 12.45 12.44 15.99
CA SER A 2 11.30 12.90 16.80
C SER A 2 10.02 12.18 16.36
N SER A 3 9.01 12.11 17.24
CA SER A 3 7.70 11.49 16.93
C SER A 3 7.00 12.10 15.70
N ASP A 4 7.30 13.35 15.36
CA ASP A 4 6.78 14.05 14.17
C ASP A 4 7.46 13.65 12.85
N GLU A 5 8.67 13.07 12.88
CA GLU A 5 9.29 12.51 11.67
C GLU A 5 8.73 11.11 11.35
N GLN A 6 8.19 10.42 12.35
CA GLN A 6 7.79 9.02 12.26
C GLN A 6 6.47 8.82 11.48
N THR A 7 5.59 9.83 11.46
CA THR A 7 4.37 9.83 10.62
C THR A 7 4.63 10.18 9.15
N LYS A 8 5.84 10.67 8.82
CA LYS A 8 6.17 11.19 7.49
C LYS A 8 6.76 10.14 6.55
N ILE A 9 7.24 9.01 7.06
CA ILE A 9 7.72 7.88 6.27
C ILE A 9 6.97 6.62 6.70
N CYS A 10 6.41 5.89 5.74
CA CYS A 10 5.81 4.57 5.96
C CYS A 10 6.18 3.67 4.79
N LEU A 11 6.47 2.40 5.03
CA LEU A 11 6.85 1.45 3.98
C LEU A 11 8.03 1.97 3.13
N GLY A 12 9.00 2.66 3.75
CA GLY A 12 10.17 3.21 3.06
C GLY A 12 9.90 4.33 2.04
N VAL A 13 8.69 4.93 2.04
CA VAL A 13 8.33 6.08 1.20
C VAL A 13 7.86 7.26 2.05
N ALA A 14 8.10 8.48 1.58
CA ALA A 14 7.45 9.66 2.17
C ALA A 14 5.95 9.57 1.93
N VAL A 15 5.14 9.67 2.98
CA VAL A 15 3.67 9.53 2.89
C VAL A 15 3.08 10.74 2.18
N ASP A 16 2.12 10.55 1.28
CA ASP A 16 1.38 11.66 0.64
C ASP A 16 0.77 12.58 1.71
N HIS A 17 1.03 13.88 1.64
CA HIS A 17 0.56 14.87 2.62
C HIS A 17 -0.95 14.84 2.86
N ARG A 18 -1.76 14.48 1.85
CA ARG A 18 -3.22 14.35 1.99
C ARG A 18 -3.58 13.14 2.84
N ILE A 19 -2.85 12.03 2.67
CA ILE A 19 -3.00 10.84 3.54
C ILE A 19 -2.56 11.17 4.97
N GLN A 20 -1.46 11.92 5.15
CA GLN A 20 -0.96 12.30 6.48
C GLN A 20 -2.01 13.05 7.32
N ARG A 21 -2.81 13.94 6.69
CA ARG A 21 -3.88 14.69 7.37
C ARG A 21 -5.00 13.79 7.91
N LEU A 22 -5.21 12.63 7.29
CA LEU A 22 -6.23 11.67 7.68
C LEU A 22 -5.78 10.73 8.80
N CYS A 23 -4.46 10.60 9.02
CA CYS A 23 -3.91 9.81 10.12
C CYS A 23 -4.32 10.41 11.47
N LYS A 24 -4.96 9.60 12.33
CA LYS A 24 -5.51 10.02 13.63
C LYS A 24 -5.44 8.84 14.61
N THR A 25 -5.35 9.14 15.90
CA THR A 25 -5.43 8.13 16.97
C THR A 25 -6.72 7.30 16.84
N THR A 26 -6.61 5.99 16.97
CA THR A 26 -7.73 5.06 16.81
C THR A 26 -8.02 4.38 18.15
N PRO A 27 -9.28 4.39 18.62
CA PRO A 27 -9.62 3.82 19.92
C PRO A 27 -9.47 2.29 19.93
N HIS A 28 -9.09 1.76 21.09
CA HIS A 28 -9.12 0.33 21.37
C HIS A 28 -10.47 -0.04 21.98
N GLY A 29 -11.46 -0.31 21.12
CA GLY A 29 -12.73 -0.85 21.57
C GLY A 29 -12.55 -2.31 22.02
N LEU A 30 -12.76 -2.57 23.31
CA LEU A 30 -12.93 -3.93 23.83
C LEU A 30 -14.43 -4.20 23.93
N ALA A 31 -14.99 -4.95 22.98
CA ALA A 31 -16.26 -5.63 23.25
C ALA A 31 -15.97 -6.95 24.00
N GLY A 32 -17.01 -7.62 24.52
CA GLY A 32 -16.87 -8.77 25.42
C GLY A 32 -15.95 -9.89 24.94
N GLU A 33 -15.64 -10.84 25.83
CA GLU A 33 -14.72 -11.96 25.54
C GLU A 33 -15.10 -12.74 24.28
N SER A 34 -14.09 -13.29 23.59
CA SER A 34 -14.26 -14.10 22.38
C SER A 34 -13.34 -15.33 22.37
N ASP A 35 -13.91 -16.47 22.01
CA ASP A 35 -13.23 -17.77 22.00
C ASP A 35 -12.37 -18.02 20.74
N HIS A 36 -12.31 -17.08 19.80
CA HIS A 36 -11.64 -17.27 18.51
C HIS A 36 -10.15 -17.64 18.64
N VAL A 37 -9.44 -17.05 19.60
CA VAL A 37 -8.03 -17.37 19.88
C VAL A 37 -7.88 -18.81 20.38
N ALA A 38 -8.79 -19.26 21.25
CA ALA A 38 -8.79 -20.64 21.74
C ALA A 38 -9.07 -21.62 20.59
N SER A 39 -10.03 -21.29 19.72
CA SER A 39 -10.36 -22.09 18.53
C SER A 39 -9.18 -22.24 17.56
N ILE A 40 -8.39 -21.18 17.35
CA ILE A 40 -7.14 -21.27 16.56
C ILE A 40 -6.12 -22.21 17.21
N LYS A 41 -5.94 -22.11 18.53
CA LYS A 41 -5.03 -23.00 19.26
C LYS A 41 -5.46 -24.46 19.14
N GLU A 42 -6.76 -24.72 19.26
CA GLU A 42 -7.34 -26.07 19.12
C GLU A 42 -7.14 -26.64 17.72
N GLU A 43 -7.43 -25.87 16.67
CA GLU A 43 -7.20 -26.32 15.29
C GLU A 43 -5.71 -26.60 15.03
N GLY A 44 -4.81 -25.71 15.47
CA GLY A 44 -3.37 -25.91 15.32
C GLY A 44 -2.88 -27.21 15.98
N ARG A 45 -3.38 -27.52 17.19
CA ARG A 45 -3.11 -28.79 17.88
C ARG A 45 -3.70 -29.99 17.16
N ALA A 46 -4.94 -29.89 16.67
CA ALA A 46 -5.60 -30.95 15.91
C ALA A 46 -4.83 -31.28 14.62
N LEU A 47 -4.23 -30.27 13.99
CA LEU A 47 -3.35 -30.40 12.83
C LEU A 47 -1.92 -30.85 13.19
N LYS A 48 -1.62 -31.08 14.48
CA LYS A 48 -0.30 -31.47 15.01
C LYS A 48 0.81 -30.50 14.60
N ARG A 49 0.51 -29.19 14.56
CA ARG A 49 1.49 -28.15 14.27
C ARG A 49 2.48 -27.99 15.43
N PRO A 50 3.73 -27.55 15.15
CA PRO A 50 4.69 -27.16 16.18
C PRO A 50 4.07 -26.18 17.19
N ARG A 51 4.47 -26.26 18.46
CA ARG A 51 3.87 -25.46 19.53
C ARG A 51 4.08 -23.97 19.30
N GLU A 52 5.23 -23.63 18.75
CA GLU A 52 5.70 -22.28 18.44
C GLU A 52 4.88 -21.68 17.30
N GLU A 53 4.58 -22.46 16.26
CA GLU A 53 3.67 -22.05 15.17
C GLU A 53 2.27 -21.76 15.74
N VAL A 54 1.74 -22.66 16.57
CA VAL A 54 0.42 -22.47 17.21
C VAL A 54 0.39 -21.23 18.12
N ALA A 55 1.46 -20.97 18.87
CA ALA A 55 1.56 -19.80 19.74
C ALA A 55 1.54 -18.50 18.94
N VAL A 56 2.44 -18.35 17.97
CA VAL A 56 2.54 -17.12 17.16
C VAL A 56 1.28 -16.88 16.33
N THR A 57 0.70 -17.92 15.71
CA THR A 57 -0.57 -17.76 14.98
C THR A 57 -1.71 -17.32 15.90
N ALA A 58 -1.74 -17.79 17.14
CA ALA A 58 -2.76 -17.37 18.11
C ALA A 58 -2.51 -15.96 18.67
N GLU A 59 -1.25 -15.55 18.81
CA GLU A 59 -0.88 -14.17 19.18
C GLU A 59 -1.30 -13.19 18.08
N LEU A 60 -0.98 -13.48 16.82
CA LEU A 60 -1.40 -12.66 15.67
C LEU A 60 -2.92 -12.59 15.55
N ALA A 61 -3.64 -13.68 15.79
CA ALA A 61 -5.10 -13.68 15.74
C ALA A 61 -5.77 -13.04 16.95
N GLY A 62 -5.01 -12.80 18.02
CA GLY A 62 -5.48 -12.08 19.18
C GLY A 62 -5.76 -10.61 18.83
N PRO A 63 -6.22 -9.83 19.80
CA PRO A 63 -6.55 -10.21 21.19
C PRO A 63 -7.93 -10.90 21.35
N ALA A 64 -8.10 -11.67 22.43
CA ALA A 64 -9.23 -12.58 22.68
C ALA A 64 -10.56 -11.89 23.11
N TYR A 65 -10.92 -10.81 22.45
CA TYR A 65 -12.14 -10.04 22.68
C TYR A 65 -12.84 -9.73 21.36
N LYS A 66 -14.12 -9.35 21.38
CA LYS A 66 -14.89 -9.01 20.18
C LYS A 66 -14.64 -7.57 19.69
N GLY A 67 -14.90 -7.30 18.42
CA GLY A 67 -14.76 -5.94 17.86
C GLY A 67 -13.33 -5.57 17.50
N GLY A 68 -13.08 -4.29 17.26
CA GLY A 68 -11.83 -3.75 16.74
C GLY A 68 -11.59 -4.13 15.27
N ILE A 69 -10.31 -4.06 14.85
CA ILE A 69 -9.90 -4.37 13.47
C ILE A 69 -9.44 -5.82 13.40
N ALA A 70 -9.94 -6.53 12.38
CA ALA A 70 -9.33 -7.77 11.91
C ALA A 70 -8.81 -7.59 10.48
N VAL A 71 -7.70 -8.23 10.15
CA VAL A 71 -7.09 -8.29 8.82
C VAL A 71 -7.15 -9.72 8.34
N MET A 72 -7.76 -9.93 7.17
CA MET A 72 -7.79 -11.23 6.50
C MET A 72 -6.67 -11.29 5.46
N LEU A 73 -5.70 -12.18 5.64
CA LEU A 73 -4.60 -12.48 4.72
C LEU A 73 -4.80 -13.82 3.99
N GLN A 74 -3.86 -14.21 3.13
CA GLN A 74 -4.00 -15.42 2.31
C GLN A 74 -3.74 -16.70 3.10
N GLN A 75 -2.48 -16.92 3.44
CA GLN A 75 -1.96 -18.13 4.07
C GLN A 75 -0.53 -17.87 4.58
N PRO A 76 -0.06 -18.60 5.61
CA PRO A 76 1.26 -18.36 6.18
C PRO A 76 2.40 -18.84 5.27
N ARG A 77 3.56 -18.20 5.35
CA ARG A 77 4.79 -18.65 4.66
C ARG A 77 5.33 -19.91 5.35
N LYS A 78 5.85 -20.86 4.58
CA LYS A 78 6.44 -22.11 5.11
C LYS A 78 7.64 -21.88 6.03
N THR A 79 8.38 -20.79 5.83
CA THR A 79 9.69 -20.57 6.46
C THR A 79 9.67 -19.40 7.46
N HIS A 80 8.56 -19.20 8.16
CA HIS A 80 8.52 -18.26 9.29
C HIS A 80 9.39 -18.76 10.45
N PRO A 81 10.14 -17.88 11.14
CA PRO A 81 10.95 -18.22 12.30
C PRO A 81 10.10 -18.30 13.58
N TYR A 82 9.09 -19.18 13.62
CA TYR A 82 8.15 -19.27 14.74
C TYR A 82 8.82 -19.54 16.09
N ASP A 83 9.94 -20.28 16.08
CA ASP A 83 10.77 -20.60 17.25
C ASP A 83 11.38 -19.35 17.91
N LYS A 84 11.43 -18.23 17.20
CA LYS A 84 11.94 -16.94 17.70
C LYS A 84 10.84 -15.97 18.15
N GLY A 85 9.58 -16.39 18.13
CA GLY A 85 8.44 -15.59 18.59
C GLY A 85 7.89 -14.60 17.56
N ILE A 86 6.86 -13.85 17.96
CA ILE A 86 6.07 -12.99 17.07
C ILE A 86 6.88 -11.86 16.43
N ASP A 87 7.77 -11.19 17.18
CA ASP A 87 8.57 -10.07 16.65
C ASP A 87 9.47 -10.54 15.49
N ALA A 88 10.16 -11.67 15.66
CA ALA A 88 10.99 -12.24 14.60
C ALA A 88 10.17 -12.67 13.36
N VAL A 89 8.93 -13.13 13.55
CA VAL A 89 8.02 -13.47 12.46
C VAL A 89 7.55 -12.24 11.69
N ILE A 90 7.26 -11.14 12.41
CA ILE A 90 6.89 -9.86 11.80
C ILE A 90 8.08 -9.28 11.03
N GLU A 91 9.26 -9.20 11.64
CA GLU A 91 10.48 -8.64 11.03
C GLU A 91 10.96 -9.42 9.80
N ASP A 92 10.84 -10.74 9.78
CA ASP A 92 11.21 -11.59 8.63
C ASP A 92 10.16 -11.58 7.49
N CYS A 93 8.94 -11.12 7.77
CA CYS A 93 7.84 -11.14 6.83
C CYS A 93 7.47 -9.73 6.36
N GLU A 94 7.93 -9.37 5.17
CA GLU A 94 7.60 -8.09 4.49
C GLU A 94 6.10 -7.76 4.46
N SER A 95 5.21 -8.77 4.49
CA SER A 95 3.77 -8.51 4.56
C SER A 95 3.28 -8.14 5.96
N LEU A 96 3.79 -8.79 7.00
CA LEU A 96 3.44 -8.49 8.38
C LEU A 96 4.11 -7.20 8.84
N LEU A 97 5.39 -7.00 8.49
CA LEU A 97 6.10 -5.74 8.74
C LEU A 97 5.38 -4.55 8.09
N ALA A 98 4.88 -4.72 6.86
CA ALA A 98 4.11 -3.67 6.21
C ALA A 98 2.80 -3.35 6.96
N LEU A 99 2.08 -4.36 7.47
CA LEU A 99 0.90 -4.11 8.29
C LEU A 99 1.26 -3.41 9.60
N TYR A 100 2.36 -3.82 10.25
CA TYR A 100 2.87 -3.19 11.46
C TYR A 100 3.14 -1.68 11.23
N GLU A 101 3.92 -1.33 10.20
CA GLU A 101 4.23 0.07 9.87
C GLU A 101 2.97 0.87 9.46
N VAL A 102 2.07 0.27 8.68
CA VAL A 102 0.85 0.96 8.21
C VAL A 102 -0.08 1.28 9.37
N PHE A 103 -0.34 0.32 10.27
CA PHE A 103 -1.22 0.59 11.41
C PHE A 103 -0.58 1.54 12.42
N ASP A 104 0.73 1.46 12.64
CA ASP A 104 1.46 2.44 13.45
C ASP A 104 1.25 3.87 12.90
N VAL A 105 1.54 4.09 11.61
CA VAL A 105 1.40 5.43 11.00
C VAL A 105 -0.05 5.89 10.90
N ALA A 106 -0.96 5.04 10.40
CA ALA A 106 -2.36 5.39 10.19
C ALA A 106 -3.09 5.76 11.50
N SER A 107 -2.69 5.13 12.61
CA SER A 107 -3.27 5.31 13.93
C SER A 107 -2.46 6.24 14.85
N ARG A 108 -1.42 6.90 14.34
CA ARG A 108 -0.47 7.70 15.15
C ARG A 108 0.09 6.95 16.36
N GLY A 109 0.50 5.71 16.15
CA GLY A 109 1.13 4.84 17.14
C GLY A 109 0.18 4.24 18.17
N SER A 110 -1.13 4.35 17.98
CA SER A 110 -2.09 3.73 18.92
C SER A 110 -2.28 2.24 18.66
N LEU A 111 -2.31 1.80 17.40
CA LEU A 111 -2.53 0.40 17.03
C LEU A 111 -1.23 -0.34 16.72
N ASP A 112 -1.12 -1.53 17.28
CA ASP A 112 -0.06 -2.50 17.02
C ASP A 112 -0.67 -3.87 16.65
N ILE A 113 -0.18 -4.50 15.57
CA ILE A 113 -0.64 -5.83 15.15
C ILE A 113 -0.27 -6.96 16.11
N ARG A 114 0.62 -6.70 17.08
CA ARG A 114 0.97 -7.64 18.15
C ARG A 114 -0.08 -7.69 19.26
N THR A 115 -0.86 -6.62 19.43
CA THR A 115 -1.72 -6.48 20.62
C THR A 115 -3.13 -5.97 20.36
N ASN A 116 -3.36 -5.18 19.30
CA ASN A 116 -4.61 -4.46 19.08
C ASN A 116 -5.37 -4.88 17.81
N VAL A 117 -4.67 -5.41 16.81
CA VAL A 117 -5.23 -5.79 15.50
C VAL A 117 -5.10 -7.29 15.29
N SER A 118 -6.22 -7.96 15.00
CA SER A 118 -6.23 -9.40 14.74
C SER A 118 -5.85 -9.70 13.31
N VAL A 119 -4.77 -10.44 13.08
CA VAL A 119 -4.33 -10.91 11.76
C VAL A 119 -4.65 -12.39 11.61
N VAL A 120 -5.50 -12.71 10.65
CA VAL A 120 -6.00 -14.07 10.39
C VAL A 120 -5.81 -14.41 8.91
N ASP A 121 -5.36 -15.61 8.61
CA ASP A 121 -5.28 -16.11 7.24
C ASP A 121 -6.59 -16.79 6.79
N LEU A 122 -6.90 -16.69 5.49
CA LEU A 122 -7.99 -17.46 4.87
C LEU A 122 -7.76 -18.97 5.02
N LEU A 123 -6.50 -19.41 4.96
CA LEU A 123 -6.06 -20.79 5.16
C LEU A 123 -5.05 -20.88 6.33
N PRO A 124 -5.50 -20.86 7.60
CA PRO A 124 -4.62 -20.87 8.75
C PRO A 124 -3.83 -22.19 8.82
N PHE A 125 -2.55 -22.12 9.19
CA PHE A 125 -1.61 -23.25 9.24
C PHE A 125 -1.35 -23.97 7.90
N VAL A 126 -1.76 -23.39 6.77
CA VAL A 126 -1.58 -24.00 5.44
C VAL A 126 -0.49 -23.28 4.65
N SER A 127 0.73 -23.82 4.65
CA SER A 127 1.84 -23.23 3.89
C SER A 127 2.06 -23.87 2.51
N ALA A 128 1.31 -24.92 2.17
CA ALA A 128 1.44 -25.64 0.90
C ALA A 128 0.68 -24.93 -0.23
N SER A 129 1.02 -25.27 -1.48
CA SER A 129 0.22 -24.81 -2.63
C SER A 129 -1.19 -25.37 -2.56
N VAL A 130 -2.19 -24.54 -2.83
CA VAL A 130 -3.60 -24.96 -2.86
C VAL A 130 -3.86 -26.11 -3.83
N ASP A 131 -3.08 -26.20 -4.92
CA ASP A 131 -3.17 -27.27 -5.93
C ASP A 131 -2.81 -28.65 -5.38
N SER A 132 -2.06 -28.69 -4.27
CA SER A 132 -1.60 -29.92 -3.64
C SER A 132 -2.51 -30.42 -2.52
N LEU A 133 -3.58 -29.68 -2.21
CA LEU A 133 -4.47 -29.96 -1.10
C LEU A 133 -5.75 -30.64 -1.59
N SER A 134 -6.32 -31.52 -0.76
CA SER A 134 -7.62 -32.11 -1.05
C SER A 134 -8.74 -31.08 -0.86
N ASP A 135 -9.81 -31.22 -1.65
CA ASP A 135 -10.97 -30.34 -1.57
C ASP A 135 -11.61 -30.33 -0.17
N ALA A 136 -11.63 -31.48 0.50
CA ALA A 136 -12.14 -31.61 1.87
C ALA A 136 -11.28 -30.84 2.88
N TYR A 137 -9.95 -30.88 2.73
CA TYR A 137 -9.04 -30.14 3.59
C TYR A 137 -9.17 -28.63 3.38
N LEU A 138 -9.24 -28.18 2.12
CA LEU A 138 -9.50 -26.78 1.78
C LEU A 138 -10.82 -26.29 2.37
N ALA A 139 -11.90 -27.05 2.18
CA ALA A 139 -13.22 -26.69 2.71
C ALA A 139 -13.24 -26.61 4.23
N LYS A 140 -12.55 -27.52 4.92
CA LYS A 140 -12.37 -27.45 6.38
C LYS A 140 -11.61 -26.18 6.78
N SER A 141 -10.49 -25.87 6.12
CA SER A 141 -9.64 -24.73 6.44
C SER A 141 -10.39 -23.39 6.27
N PHE A 142 -11.11 -23.21 5.15
CA PHE A 142 -11.97 -22.03 4.95
C PHE A 142 -13.10 -21.92 5.99
N LYS A 143 -13.67 -23.06 6.41
CA LYS A 143 -14.68 -23.07 7.47
C LYS A 143 -14.10 -22.60 8.80
N VAL A 144 -12.86 -23.01 9.13
CA VAL A 144 -12.17 -22.58 10.35
C VAL A 144 -11.94 -21.08 10.34
N SER A 145 -11.34 -20.51 9.29
CA SER A 145 -11.12 -19.06 9.22
C SER A 145 -12.42 -18.28 9.25
N THR A 146 -13.48 -18.80 8.63
CA THR A 146 -14.83 -18.21 8.71
C THR A 146 -15.35 -18.17 10.13
N GLN A 147 -15.24 -19.29 10.86
CA GLN A 147 -15.69 -19.40 12.24
C GLN A 147 -14.92 -18.44 13.16
N VAL A 148 -13.60 -18.37 13.02
CA VAL A 148 -12.72 -17.44 13.77
C VAL A 148 -13.18 -16.00 13.62
N ILE A 149 -13.39 -15.54 12.39
CA ILE A 149 -13.86 -14.16 12.14
C ILE A 149 -15.26 -13.93 12.70
N CYS A 150 -16.15 -14.91 12.58
CA CYS A 150 -17.51 -14.79 13.13
C CYS A 150 -17.53 -14.82 14.66
N ASP A 151 -16.60 -15.52 15.33
CA ASP A 151 -16.47 -15.45 16.79
C ASP A 151 -15.80 -14.15 17.24
N LYS A 152 -14.85 -13.63 16.46
CA LYS A 152 -14.19 -12.35 16.68
C LYS A 152 -15.14 -11.16 16.51
N GLU A 153 -16.13 -11.26 15.62
CA GLU A 153 -17.10 -10.19 15.31
C GLU A 153 -16.41 -8.81 15.20
N PRO A 154 -15.44 -8.64 14.27
CA PRO A 154 -14.70 -7.38 14.18
C PRO A 154 -15.63 -6.24 13.76
N ASP A 155 -15.38 -5.05 14.30
CA ASP A 155 -16.09 -3.82 13.90
C ASP A 155 -15.72 -3.43 12.46
N VAL A 156 -14.47 -3.74 12.05
CA VAL A 156 -14.00 -3.57 10.68
C VAL A 156 -13.10 -4.74 10.28
N LEU A 157 -13.39 -5.35 9.12
CA LEU A 157 -12.54 -6.36 8.50
C LEU A 157 -11.80 -5.80 7.27
N LEU A 158 -10.47 -5.69 7.36
CA LEU A 158 -9.62 -5.40 6.22
C LEU A 158 -9.42 -6.68 5.38
N CYS A 159 -10.00 -6.71 4.18
CA CYS A 159 -9.92 -7.83 3.25
C CYS A 159 -8.69 -7.68 2.34
N ALA A 160 -7.54 -8.23 2.74
CA ALA A 160 -6.28 -8.13 1.99
C ALA A 160 -5.88 -9.45 1.29
N GLY A 161 -6.42 -10.59 1.75
CA GLY A 161 -6.13 -11.91 1.21
C GLY A 161 -7.07 -12.33 0.08
N LYS A 162 -6.58 -13.12 -0.87
CA LYS A 162 -7.40 -13.80 -1.89
C LYS A 162 -6.77 -15.13 -2.27
N ILE A 163 -7.55 -16.21 -2.24
CA ILE A 163 -7.08 -17.53 -2.66
C ILE A 163 -7.69 -17.87 -4.02
N TRP A 164 -6.86 -18.07 -5.04
CA TRP A 164 -7.34 -18.57 -6.34
C TRP A 164 -7.34 -20.09 -6.32
N LEU A 165 -8.51 -20.70 -6.44
CA LEU A 165 -8.62 -22.16 -6.48
C LEU A 165 -8.55 -22.68 -7.93
N PRO A 166 -7.83 -23.79 -8.19
CA PRO A 166 -7.84 -24.45 -9.49
C PRO A 166 -9.24 -24.86 -9.89
N LYS A 167 -9.60 -24.63 -11.15
CA LYS A 167 -10.91 -24.98 -11.73
C LYS A 167 -12.09 -24.32 -11.02
N ALA A 168 -11.88 -23.19 -10.35
CA ALA A 168 -12.94 -22.46 -9.68
C ALA A 168 -13.94 -21.89 -10.70
N GLY A 169 -15.16 -22.42 -10.67
CA GLY A 169 -16.32 -21.70 -11.17
C GLY A 169 -16.68 -20.53 -10.23
N LYS A 170 -17.64 -19.69 -10.64
CA LYS A 170 -18.10 -18.51 -9.88
C LYS A 170 -18.67 -18.83 -8.49
N PHE A 171 -18.93 -20.09 -8.18
CA PHE A 171 -19.52 -20.59 -6.94
C PHE A 171 -18.81 -21.86 -6.48
N ASP A 172 -17.53 -21.73 -6.16
CA ASP A 172 -16.77 -22.84 -5.59
C ASP A 172 -17.24 -23.12 -4.16
N GLY A 173 -18.00 -24.21 -3.98
CA GLY A 173 -18.53 -24.63 -2.69
C GLY A 173 -17.45 -24.88 -1.63
N ARG A 174 -16.18 -25.07 -2.03
CA ARG A 174 -15.06 -25.26 -1.08
C ARG A 174 -14.83 -24.03 -0.21
N LYS A 175 -15.07 -22.81 -0.71
CA LYS A 175 -14.87 -21.59 0.08
C LYS A 175 -15.99 -21.32 1.09
N GLY A 176 -17.19 -21.88 0.88
CA GLY A 176 -18.34 -21.58 1.71
C GLY A 176 -18.62 -20.07 1.77
N ASP A 177 -18.64 -19.48 2.96
CA ASP A 177 -18.79 -18.04 3.16
C ASP A 177 -17.46 -17.27 3.18
N ALA A 178 -16.31 -17.94 3.18
CA ALA A 178 -14.99 -17.32 3.29
C ALA A 178 -14.66 -16.37 2.12
N TRP A 179 -15.27 -16.57 0.94
CA TRP A 179 -15.10 -15.65 -0.20
C TRP A 179 -15.56 -14.22 0.12
N LYS A 180 -16.45 -14.05 1.10
CA LYS A 180 -16.89 -12.74 1.58
C LYS A 180 -15.81 -12.00 2.37
N PHE A 181 -14.72 -12.66 2.75
CA PHE A 181 -13.59 -12.03 3.45
C PHE A 181 -12.38 -11.81 2.54
N GLU A 182 -12.51 -12.15 1.25
CA GLU A 182 -11.45 -11.95 0.28
C GLU A 182 -11.40 -10.52 -0.25
N SER A 183 -10.19 -10.09 -0.57
CA SER A 183 -9.95 -8.92 -1.40
C SER A 183 -10.68 -9.06 -2.74
N VAL A 184 -11.37 -7.99 -3.14
CA VAL A 184 -12.03 -7.89 -4.44
C VAL A 184 -11.09 -7.40 -5.54
N GLY A 185 -9.85 -7.04 -5.19
CA GLY A 185 -8.79 -6.65 -6.12
C GLY A 185 -8.19 -5.29 -5.79
N LEU A 186 -6.99 -5.05 -6.33
CA LEU A 186 -6.25 -3.80 -6.16
C LEU A 186 -7.09 -2.59 -6.58
N GLY A 187 -7.10 -1.54 -5.74
CA GLY A 187 -7.80 -0.27 -5.99
C GLY A 187 -9.34 -0.38 -6.08
N THR A 188 -9.93 -1.55 -5.89
CA THR A 188 -11.40 -1.70 -5.87
C THR A 188 -11.93 -1.34 -4.48
N GLN A 189 -13.20 -0.96 -4.37
CA GLN A 189 -13.86 -0.71 -3.09
C GLN A 189 -15.14 -1.54 -2.97
N PHE A 190 -15.47 -1.95 -1.74
CA PHE A 190 -16.83 -2.39 -1.45
C PHE A 190 -17.79 -1.19 -1.52
N GLY A 191 -19.07 -1.43 -1.78
CA GLY A 191 -20.08 -0.39 -2.01
C GLY A 191 -20.09 0.18 -3.43
N SER A 192 -18.99 0.07 -4.18
CA SER A 192 -18.88 0.55 -5.57
C SER A 192 -19.91 -0.07 -6.53
N THR A 193 -20.38 -1.29 -6.23
CA THR A 193 -21.47 -1.93 -6.97
C THR A 193 -22.38 -2.71 -6.00
N PRO A 194 -23.66 -2.95 -6.35
CA PRO A 194 -24.56 -3.77 -5.53
C PRO A 194 -24.07 -5.21 -5.30
N LYS A 195 -23.15 -5.71 -6.15
CA LYS A 195 -22.59 -7.06 -6.03
C LYS A 195 -21.49 -7.17 -4.98
N LEU A 196 -20.93 -6.04 -4.54
CA LEU A 196 -19.84 -5.94 -3.58
C LEU A 196 -20.30 -5.14 -2.35
N PRO A 197 -21.21 -5.66 -1.51
CA PRO A 197 -21.76 -4.89 -0.40
C PRO A 197 -20.67 -4.46 0.61
N ILE A 198 -20.82 -3.35 1.31
CA ILE A 198 -19.84 -2.93 2.33
C ILE A 198 -19.84 -3.91 3.51
N THR A 199 -21.00 -4.47 3.86
CA THR A 199 -21.13 -5.43 4.96
C THR A 199 -21.22 -6.86 4.44
N ALA A 200 -20.36 -7.75 4.95
CA ALA A 200 -20.53 -9.19 4.80
C ALA A 200 -21.56 -9.70 5.81
N ARG A 201 -22.55 -10.47 5.32
CA ARG A 201 -23.53 -11.18 6.15
C ARG A 201 -23.22 -12.67 6.11
N VAL A 202 -22.82 -13.24 7.24
CA VAL A 202 -22.33 -14.62 7.35
C VAL A 202 -23.13 -15.37 8.40
N ARG A 203 -23.48 -16.62 8.11
CA ARG A 203 -24.21 -17.47 9.07
C ARG A 203 -23.22 -18.10 10.03
N HIS A 204 -23.41 -17.87 11.33
CA HIS A 204 -22.54 -18.35 12.39
C HIS A 204 -23.21 -19.47 13.17
N GLY A 205 -23.23 -20.67 12.58
CA GLY A 205 -23.86 -21.85 13.19
C GLY A 205 -25.29 -21.57 13.67
N SER A 206 -25.56 -21.89 14.93
CA SER A 206 -26.84 -21.62 15.61
C SER A 206 -26.98 -20.21 16.20
N LYS A 207 -25.89 -19.42 16.25
CA LYS A 207 -25.86 -18.07 16.85
C LYS A 207 -26.51 -17.00 15.95
N GLY A 208 -26.86 -17.35 14.71
CA GLY A 208 -27.58 -16.48 13.79
C GLY A 208 -26.70 -15.88 12.70
N LEU A 209 -27.03 -14.67 12.26
CA LEU A 209 -26.34 -13.95 11.19
C LEU A 209 -25.43 -12.88 11.79
N VAL A 210 -24.14 -12.93 11.47
CA VAL A 210 -23.16 -11.90 11.85
C VAL A 210 -22.99 -10.94 10.68
N ALA A 211 -23.01 -9.64 10.97
CA ALA A 211 -22.83 -8.57 10.01
C ALA A 211 -21.48 -7.89 10.26
N ILE A 212 -20.58 -7.96 9.27
CA ILE A 212 -19.19 -7.51 9.39
C ILE A 212 -18.92 -6.41 8.36
N PRO A 213 -18.72 -5.15 8.77
CA PRO A 213 -18.23 -4.09 7.88
C PRO A 213 -16.87 -4.43 7.29
N ARG A 214 -16.65 -4.09 6.03
CA ARG A 214 -15.41 -4.46 5.31
C ARG A 214 -14.79 -3.26 4.63
N VAL A 215 -13.47 -3.22 4.69
CA VAL A 215 -12.61 -2.38 3.86
C VAL A 215 -11.86 -3.27 2.90
N ASN A 216 -11.82 -2.90 1.61
CA ASN A 216 -11.07 -3.68 0.63
C ASN A 216 -9.63 -3.22 0.61
N GLY A 217 -8.71 -4.17 0.76
CA GLY A 217 -7.29 -3.96 0.52
C GLY A 217 -6.75 -4.90 -0.54
N PHE A 218 -5.43 -5.05 -0.55
CA PHE A 218 -4.75 -6.07 -1.32
C PHE A 218 -3.56 -6.60 -0.50
N HIS A 219 -3.06 -7.77 -0.89
CA HIS A 219 -2.04 -8.44 -0.10
C HIS A 219 -0.74 -7.59 -0.12
N PRO A 220 -0.17 -7.23 1.05
CA PRO A 220 0.99 -6.32 1.10
C PRO A 220 2.20 -6.77 0.28
N SER A 221 2.41 -8.09 0.15
CA SER A 221 3.47 -8.64 -0.72
C SER A 221 3.42 -8.15 -2.17
N HIS A 222 2.27 -7.72 -2.68
CA HIS A 222 2.18 -7.17 -4.04
C HIS A 222 2.99 -5.87 -4.16
N ALA A 223 2.90 -4.97 -3.17
CA ALA A 223 3.65 -3.72 -3.12
C ALA A 223 5.08 -3.91 -2.58
N MET A 224 5.29 -4.86 -1.67
CA MET A 224 6.59 -5.03 -1.00
C MET A 224 7.55 -5.95 -1.75
N ASN A 225 7.03 -7.01 -2.41
CA ASN A 225 7.84 -8.05 -3.03
C ASN A 225 7.72 -8.08 -4.56
N TYR A 226 6.52 -7.93 -5.12
CA TYR A 226 6.30 -8.10 -6.57
C TYR A 226 6.59 -6.82 -7.35
N LEU A 227 5.97 -5.70 -6.95
CA LEU A 227 6.18 -4.37 -7.52
C LEU A 227 6.86 -3.45 -6.51
N SER A 228 7.95 -3.96 -5.95
CA SER A 228 8.70 -3.33 -4.85
C SER A 228 9.28 -1.95 -5.15
N HIS A 229 9.30 -1.54 -6.42
CA HIS A 229 9.80 -0.26 -6.91
C HIS A 229 8.71 0.79 -7.14
N VAL A 230 7.43 0.42 -7.02
CA VAL A 230 6.29 1.31 -7.30
C VAL A 230 5.77 1.90 -6.00
N SER A 231 6.09 3.16 -5.73
CA SER A 231 5.71 3.85 -4.50
C SER A 231 4.21 4.09 -4.38
N LEU A 232 3.51 4.29 -5.49
CA LEU A 232 2.06 4.51 -5.49
C LEU A 232 1.28 3.34 -4.87
N LEU A 233 1.75 2.10 -5.04
CA LEU A 233 1.14 0.93 -4.37
C LEU A 233 1.34 0.97 -2.86
N ARG A 234 2.47 1.50 -2.39
CA ARG A 234 2.73 1.70 -0.97
C ARG A 234 1.85 2.81 -0.40
N GLN A 235 1.68 3.92 -1.12
CA GLN A 235 0.72 4.98 -0.76
C GLN A 235 -0.71 4.42 -0.63
N LEU A 236 -1.14 3.58 -1.57
CA LEU A 236 -2.44 2.93 -1.49
C LEU A 236 -2.57 2.03 -0.25
N GLN A 237 -1.52 1.31 0.17
CA GLN A 237 -1.56 0.53 1.42
C GLN A 237 -1.69 1.41 2.65
N VAL A 238 -1.00 2.55 2.70
CA VAL A 238 -1.17 3.51 3.80
C VAL A 238 -2.59 4.06 3.81
N LEU A 239 -3.12 4.47 2.65
CA LEU A 239 -4.50 4.95 2.51
C LEU A 239 -5.53 3.91 2.98
N ILE A 240 -5.34 2.62 2.63
CA ILE A 240 -6.21 1.53 3.08
C ILE A 240 -6.14 1.35 4.61
N GLY A 241 -4.95 1.50 5.22
CA GLY A 241 -4.80 1.48 6.67
C GLY A 241 -5.55 2.62 7.35
N VAL A 242 -5.44 3.82 6.78
CA VAL A 242 -6.17 5.02 7.24
C VAL A 242 -7.68 4.85 7.06
N GLU A 243 -8.15 4.32 5.93
CA GLU A 243 -9.56 3.98 5.67
C GLU A 243 -10.08 2.98 6.69
N THR A 244 -9.31 1.94 6.99
CA THR A 244 -9.67 0.93 7.99
C THR A 244 -9.82 1.56 9.38
N CYS A 245 -8.89 2.43 9.77
CA CYS A 245 -8.94 3.15 11.03
C CYS A 245 -10.12 4.14 11.08
N GLY A 246 -10.35 4.91 10.02
CA GLY A 246 -11.44 5.88 9.94
C GLY A 246 -12.80 5.23 9.92
N THR A 247 -12.93 4.07 9.26
CA THR A 247 -14.16 3.27 9.28
C THR A 247 -14.47 2.80 10.70
N LEU A 248 -13.46 2.39 11.47
CA LEU A 248 -13.65 2.01 12.88
C LEU A 248 -14.09 3.20 13.73
N ARG A 249 -13.52 4.39 13.50
CA ARG A 249 -13.88 5.63 14.21
C ARG A 249 -15.23 6.19 13.78
N GLY A 250 -15.75 5.78 12.63
CA GLY A 250 -16.95 6.35 12.02
C GLY A 250 -16.72 7.74 11.40
N ASP A 251 -15.48 8.08 11.05
CA ASP A 251 -15.08 9.38 10.48
C ASP A 251 -14.44 9.26 9.09
N TRP A 252 -14.61 8.11 8.42
CA TRP A 252 -14.12 7.92 7.06
C TRP A 252 -15.06 8.56 6.03
N GLU A 253 -14.48 9.41 5.19
CA GLU A 253 -15.13 10.00 4.02
C GLU A 253 -14.19 9.85 2.82
N ASP A 254 -14.71 9.33 1.70
CA ASP A 254 -13.94 9.19 0.47
C ASP A 254 -13.92 10.52 -0.29
N GLU A 255 -12.71 10.98 -0.63
CA GLU A 255 -12.49 12.14 -1.49
C GLU A 255 -12.08 11.71 -2.91
N GLU A 256 -12.33 12.54 -3.92
CA GLU A 256 -12.08 12.22 -5.32
C GLU A 256 -10.63 11.77 -5.59
N TRP A 257 -9.64 12.46 -5.00
CA TRP A 257 -8.23 12.14 -5.21
C TRP A 257 -7.84 10.75 -4.69
N MET A 258 -8.58 10.20 -3.72
CA MET A 258 -8.38 8.82 -3.25
C MET A 258 -8.78 7.83 -4.35
N GLY A 259 -9.87 8.14 -5.07
CA GLY A 259 -10.30 7.42 -6.27
C GLY A 259 -9.26 7.44 -7.38
N ASP A 260 -8.57 8.57 -7.56
CA ASP A 260 -7.48 8.69 -8.54
C ASP A 260 -6.29 7.79 -8.20
N ILE A 261 -5.85 7.76 -6.93
CA ILE A 261 -4.80 6.82 -6.49
C ILE A 261 -5.21 5.38 -6.79
N ARG A 262 -6.43 5.01 -6.40
CA ARG A 262 -6.98 3.66 -6.62
C ARG A 262 -7.00 3.28 -8.11
N LYS A 263 -7.46 4.19 -8.97
CA LYS A 263 -7.53 4.00 -10.43
C LYS A 263 -6.15 3.88 -11.06
N ARG A 264 -5.20 4.72 -10.65
CA ARG A 264 -3.80 4.63 -11.11
C ARG A 264 -3.16 3.30 -10.70
N CYS A 265 -3.39 2.83 -9.47
CA CYS A 265 -2.94 1.50 -9.04
C CYS A 265 -3.60 0.36 -9.85
N GLN A 266 -4.90 0.45 -10.13
CA GLN A 266 -5.58 -0.50 -11.01
C GLN A 266 -4.93 -0.56 -12.40
N ASN A 267 -4.63 0.59 -13.00
CA ASN A 267 -3.98 0.67 -14.30
C ASN A 267 -2.58 0.03 -14.29
N ILE A 268 -1.80 0.22 -13.22
CA ILE A 268 -0.50 -0.42 -13.04
C ILE A 268 -0.65 -1.96 -12.99
N SER A 269 -1.62 -2.47 -12.25
CA SER A 269 -1.86 -3.92 -12.23
C SER A 269 -2.38 -4.45 -13.56
N GLN A 270 -3.20 -3.68 -14.29
CA GLN A 270 -3.77 -4.10 -15.56
C GLN A 270 -2.76 -4.11 -16.70
N SER A 271 -1.86 -3.13 -16.77
CA SER A 271 -0.81 -3.05 -17.80
C SER A 271 0.13 -4.27 -17.76
N LEU A 272 0.33 -4.83 -16.57
CA LEU A 272 1.07 -6.08 -16.36
C LEU A 272 0.29 -7.32 -16.83
N THR A 273 -1.04 -7.32 -16.69
CA THR A 273 -1.91 -8.41 -17.19
C THR A 273 -2.27 -8.30 -18.67
N GLY A 274 -2.14 -7.10 -19.27
CA GLY A 274 -2.34 -6.84 -20.70
C GLY A 274 -1.27 -7.47 -21.60
N HIS A 275 -0.13 -7.84 -21.01
CA HIS A 275 0.79 -8.84 -21.57
C HIS A 275 0.26 -10.25 -21.25
N SER A 276 -0.96 -10.53 -21.70
CA SER A 276 -1.55 -11.85 -21.53
C SER A 276 -0.72 -12.90 -22.29
N PRO A 277 -0.40 -14.06 -21.68
CA PRO A 277 0.27 -15.18 -22.33
C PRO A 277 -0.69 -15.90 -23.28
N SER A 278 -1.23 -15.18 -24.25
CA SER A 278 -2.12 -15.68 -25.27
C SER A 278 -1.47 -15.52 -26.64
N LYS A 279 -0.46 -16.37 -26.87
CA LYS A 279 -0.15 -17.15 -28.09
C LYS A 279 1.31 -17.59 -28.01
N SER A 280 1.52 -18.92 -28.01
CA SER A 280 2.75 -19.70 -27.76
C SER A 280 2.88 -20.09 -26.27
N ALA A 281 2.71 -21.33 -25.83
CA ALA A 281 2.75 -22.61 -26.50
C ALA A 281 1.70 -23.57 -25.94
N ALA A 282 1.34 -24.55 -26.76
CA ALA A 282 0.50 -25.68 -26.40
C ALA A 282 0.95 -26.36 -25.10
N LEU A 283 -0.02 -27.01 -24.43
CA LEU A 283 0.21 -28.06 -23.45
C LEU A 283 1.46 -28.87 -23.82
N GLN A 284 2.47 -28.85 -22.97
CA GLN A 284 3.51 -29.87 -23.00
C GLN A 284 3.50 -30.67 -21.71
N SER A 285 3.42 -31.97 -21.92
CA SER A 285 3.39 -33.08 -20.96
C SER A 285 4.54 -33.02 -19.95
N PRO A 286 4.38 -33.67 -18.77
CA PRO A 286 5.29 -33.54 -17.65
C PRO A 286 6.62 -34.23 -17.95
N GLY A 287 7.72 -33.48 -17.89
CA GLY A 287 9.06 -34.03 -18.07
C GLY A 287 10.12 -33.05 -18.57
N GLN A 288 9.73 -31.85 -19.03
CA GLN A 288 10.70 -30.82 -19.40
C GLN A 288 10.64 -29.63 -18.44
N THR A 289 11.76 -29.42 -17.75
CA THR A 289 12.09 -28.26 -16.92
C THR A 289 12.01 -26.98 -17.75
N SER A 290 10.82 -26.40 -17.85
CA SER A 290 10.60 -25.06 -18.35
C SER A 290 10.61 -24.07 -17.19
N GLY A 291 11.30 -22.96 -17.42
CA GLY A 291 11.70 -21.98 -16.42
C GLY A 291 10.55 -21.50 -15.54
N ARG A 292 10.71 -21.74 -14.24
CA ARG A 292 10.12 -20.89 -13.21
C ARG A 292 10.48 -19.44 -13.56
N TYR A 293 9.53 -18.52 -13.41
CA TYR A 293 9.75 -17.07 -13.36
C TYR A 293 10.63 -16.68 -12.14
N ASN A 294 11.85 -17.23 -12.06
CA ASN A 294 12.96 -16.71 -11.29
C ASN A 294 13.64 -15.65 -12.16
N ARG A 295 12.99 -14.50 -12.38
CA ARG A 295 13.75 -13.30 -12.72
C ARG A 295 14.40 -12.82 -11.43
N ILE A 296 15.53 -13.42 -11.08
CA ILE A 296 16.54 -12.67 -10.32
C ILE A 296 16.89 -11.51 -11.25
N LYS A 297 16.25 -10.35 -11.05
CA LYS A 297 16.70 -9.12 -11.70
C LYS A 297 18.12 -8.90 -11.18
N TYR A 298 19.07 -8.85 -12.10
CA TYR A 298 20.43 -8.50 -11.77
C TYR A 298 20.51 -6.98 -11.62
N LEU A 299 21.68 -6.48 -11.22
CA LEU A 299 21.86 -5.05 -11.03
C LEU A 299 21.55 -4.20 -12.29
N PRO A 300 21.82 -4.66 -13.52
CA PRO A 300 21.52 -3.90 -14.74
C PRO A 300 20.04 -3.52 -14.88
N GLU A 301 19.11 -4.45 -14.67
CA GLU A 301 17.68 -4.14 -14.84
C GLU A 301 17.17 -3.11 -13.82
N TRP A 302 17.78 -3.05 -12.64
CA TRP A 302 17.48 -2.02 -11.64
C TRP A 302 18.14 -0.70 -11.96
N GLN A 303 19.35 -0.72 -12.52
CA GLN A 303 20.03 0.50 -12.93
C GLN A 303 19.36 1.16 -14.14
N ASP A 304 18.90 0.39 -15.14
CA ASP A 304 18.14 0.95 -16.26
C ASP A 304 16.89 1.70 -15.77
N MET A 305 16.12 1.04 -14.89
CA MET A 305 14.95 1.63 -14.24
C MET A 305 15.30 2.88 -13.42
N TYR A 306 16.44 2.86 -12.71
CA TYR A 306 16.93 4.02 -11.98
C TYR A 306 17.20 5.19 -12.92
N SER A 307 17.91 4.96 -14.02
CA SER A 307 18.27 6.00 -14.99
C SER A 307 17.04 6.59 -15.69
N ASP A 308 16.07 5.76 -16.07
CA ASP A 308 14.79 6.21 -16.64
C ASP A 308 14.02 7.09 -15.64
N THR A 309 13.89 6.63 -14.39
CA THR A 309 13.18 7.38 -13.34
C THR A 309 13.91 8.69 -12.98
N LEU A 310 15.25 8.69 -13.05
CA LEU A 310 16.07 9.88 -12.80
C LEU A 310 15.90 10.92 -13.92
N LEU A 311 15.71 10.47 -15.17
CA LEU A 311 15.39 11.33 -16.30
C LEU A 311 14.01 11.97 -16.14
N ASP A 312 13.00 11.22 -15.69
CA ASP A 312 11.67 11.76 -15.39
C ASP A 312 11.74 12.84 -14.31
N LEU A 313 12.49 12.56 -13.23
CA LEU A 313 12.73 13.54 -12.16
C LEU A 313 13.37 14.83 -12.69
N LYS A 314 14.37 14.70 -13.57
CA LYS A 314 15.04 15.84 -14.22
C LYS A 314 14.05 16.68 -15.03
N VAL A 315 13.21 16.03 -15.85
CA VAL A 315 12.21 16.71 -16.68
C VAL A 315 11.21 17.46 -15.80
N GLY A 316 10.71 16.83 -14.74
CA GLY A 316 9.79 17.44 -13.78
C GLY A 316 10.39 18.67 -13.09
N ILE A 317 11.60 18.54 -12.53
CA ILE A 317 12.29 19.65 -11.86
C ILE A 317 12.56 20.81 -12.83
N THR A 318 13.05 20.49 -14.04
CA THR A 318 13.38 21.54 -15.03
C THR A 318 12.13 22.31 -15.46
N SER A 319 11.01 21.61 -15.64
CA SER A 319 9.73 22.22 -16.00
C SER A 319 9.19 23.13 -14.89
N LEU A 320 9.33 22.74 -13.62
CA LEU A 320 8.98 23.58 -12.48
C LEU A 320 9.86 24.84 -12.39
N LEU A 321 11.17 24.69 -12.58
CA LEU A 321 12.13 25.80 -12.51
C LEU A 321 11.97 26.79 -13.68
N ALA A 322 11.39 26.36 -14.80
CA ALA A 322 11.13 27.22 -15.96
C ALA A 322 9.95 28.20 -15.75
N ASN A 323 9.20 28.08 -14.65
CA ASN A 323 8.06 28.94 -14.32
C ASN A 323 8.39 29.88 -13.13
N PRO A 324 9.18 30.96 -13.34
CA PRO A 324 9.70 31.81 -12.26
C PRO A 324 8.61 32.66 -11.55
N ASP A 325 7.49 32.95 -12.23
CA ASP A 325 6.44 33.81 -11.67
C ASP A 325 5.48 33.10 -10.70
N MET A 326 5.60 31.77 -10.51
CA MET A 326 4.72 31.02 -9.60
C MET A 326 4.77 31.52 -8.15
N ALA A 327 5.90 32.07 -7.70
CA ALA A 327 6.03 32.62 -6.35
C ALA A 327 5.17 33.88 -6.11
N LYS A 328 4.67 34.52 -7.17
CA LYS A 328 3.83 35.73 -7.11
C LYS A 328 2.33 35.41 -7.22
N GLU A 329 1.99 34.15 -7.44
CA GLU A 329 0.61 33.70 -7.68
C GLU A 329 -0.08 33.26 -6.38
N SER A 330 -1.41 33.09 -6.43
CA SER A 330 -2.16 32.56 -5.27
C SER A 330 -1.65 31.16 -4.89
N PRO A 331 -1.67 30.77 -3.59
CA PRO A 331 -1.13 29.48 -3.13
C PRO A 331 -1.68 28.24 -3.86
N GLU A 332 -2.89 28.34 -4.42
CA GLU A 332 -3.54 27.28 -5.17
C GLU A 332 -2.77 26.86 -6.43
N LYS A 333 -2.23 27.81 -7.19
CA LYS A 333 -1.57 27.50 -8.46
C LYS A 333 -0.22 26.79 -8.24
N PRO A 334 0.69 27.25 -7.36
CA PRO A 334 1.88 26.51 -6.95
C PRO A 334 1.56 25.13 -6.38
N TYR A 335 0.50 25.00 -5.56
CA TYR A 335 0.08 23.70 -5.02
C TYR A 335 -0.25 22.72 -6.14
N ARG A 336 -1.13 23.12 -7.06
CA ARG A 336 -1.59 22.29 -8.16
C ARG A 336 -0.44 21.87 -9.08
N VAL A 337 0.39 22.82 -9.49
CA VAL A 337 1.52 22.55 -10.39
C VAL A 337 2.53 21.61 -9.74
N LEU A 338 2.82 21.77 -8.44
CA LEU A 338 3.70 20.84 -7.72
C LEU A 338 3.06 19.46 -7.58
N LEU A 339 1.76 19.37 -7.26
CA LEU A 339 1.05 18.10 -7.12
C LEU A 339 1.04 17.33 -8.45
N GLU A 340 0.68 18.01 -9.54
CA GLU A 340 0.61 17.44 -10.90
C GLU A 340 1.99 17.04 -11.44
N SER A 341 3.08 17.64 -10.94
CA SER A 341 4.44 17.30 -11.35
C SER A 341 4.87 15.88 -10.98
N GLY A 342 4.21 15.25 -10.00
CA GLY A 342 4.53 13.91 -9.53
C GLY A 342 5.91 13.76 -8.88
N LEU A 343 6.62 14.86 -8.58
CA LEU A 343 8.02 14.80 -8.15
C LEU A 343 8.25 13.96 -6.89
N SER A 344 7.33 14.04 -5.91
CA SER A 344 7.43 13.23 -4.69
C SER A 344 7.34 11.73 -4.99
N GLU A 345 6.40 11.33 -5.86
CA GLU A 345 6.24 9.95 -6.33
C GLU A 345 7.51 9.48 -7.03
N THR A 346 8.07 10.28 -7.95
CA THR A 346 9.32 9.95 -8.65
C THR A 346 10.51 9.81 -7.69
N CYS A 347 10.63 10.69 -6.69
CA CYS A 347 11.67 10.57 -5.66
C CYS A 347 11.48 9.31 -4.80
N ASN A 348 10.25 8.97 -4.44
CA ASN A 348 9.95 7.73 -3.73
C ASN A 348 10.31 6.49 -4.59
N ASP A 349 9.95 6.47 -5.86
CA ASP A 349 10.29 5.38 -6.79
C ASP A 349 11.81 5.20 -6.90
N LEU A 350 12.59 6.28 -7.04
CA LEU A 350 14.05 6.22 -7.02
C LEU A 350 14.59 5.61 -5.73
N ALA A 351 14.06 6.01 -4.57
CA ALA A 351 14.45 5.44 -3.28
C ALA A 351 14.13 3.94 -3.20
N LEU A 352 13.01 3.50 -3.76
CA LEU A 352 12.64 2.09 -3.79
C LEU A 352 13.49 1.27 -4.76
N VAL A 353 13.82 1.81 -5.93
CA VAL A 353 14.77 1.17 -6.87
C VAL A 353 16.14 1.03 -6.21
N LEU A 354 16.65 2.09 -5.57
CA LEU A 354 17.91 2.04 -4.83
C LEU A 354 17.89 1.03 -3.69
N THR A 355 16.74 0.84 -3.03
CA THR A 355 16.57 -0.23 -2.03
C THR A 355 16.78 -1.62 -2.63
N GLN A 356 16.30 -1.86 -3.86
CA GLN A 356 16.54 -3.14 -4.53
C GLN A 356 18.00 -3.30 -4.95
N ILE A 357 18.63 -2.22 -5.44
CA ILE A 357 20.06 -2.19 -5.76
C ILE A 357 20.89 -2.52 -4.51
N SER A 358 20.63 -1.86 -3.37
CA SER A 358 21.31 -2.16 -2.10
C SER A 358 21.15 -3.62 -1.68
N ARG A 359 19.94 -4.18 -1.77
CA ARG A 359 19.68 -5.59 -1.46
C ARG A 359 20.49 -6.54 -2.37
N CYS A 360 20.65 -6.19 -3.65
CA CYS A 360 21.49 -6.95 -4.57
C CYS A 360 22.97 -6.87 -4.19
N VAL A 361 23.46 -5.69 -3.77
CA VAL A 361 24.83 -5.50 -3.28
C VAL A 361 25.09 -6.31 -2.00
N GLU A 362 24.21 -6.22 -1.02
CA GLU A 362 24.33 -6.93 0.26
C GLU A 362 24.31 -8.45 0.11
N ARG A 363 23.50 -8.97 -0.83
CA ARG A 363 23.47 -10.42 -1.15
C ARG A 363 24.76 -10.90 -1.83
N GLY A 364 25.52 -9.99 -2.45
CA GLY A 364 26.66 -10.32 -3.29
C GLY A 364 26.27 -11.04 -4.58
N TRP A 365 27.27 -11.30 -5.41
CA TRP A 365 27.10 -11.99 -6.69
C TRP A 365 28.32 -12.82 -7.07
N PRO A 366 28.15 -13.86 -7.91
CA PRO A 366 29.28 -14.62 -8.44
C PRO A 366 30.23 -13.77 -9.31
N GLU A 367 31.50 -14.16 -9.35
CA GLU A 367 32.53 -13.47 -10.14
C GLU A 367 32.20 -13.40 -11.64
N SER A 368 31.49 -14.40 -12.17
CA SER A 368 31.08 -14.47 -13.58
C SER A 368 30.19 -13.31 -14.06
N VAL A 369 29.51 -12.63 -13.14
CA VAL A 369 28.64 -11.48 -13.43
C VAL A 369 29.16 -10.20 -12.76
N ALA A 370 30.30 -10.25 -12.08
CA ALA A 370 30.82 -9.11 -11.33
C ALA A 370 31.02 -7.89 -12.23
N TRP A 371 31.67 -8.05 -13.38
CA TRP A 371 31.92 -6.93 -14.29
C TRP A 371 30.65 -6.20 -14.74
N LYS A 372 29.51 -6.91 -14.91
CA LYS A 372 28.22 -6.30 -15.26
C LYS A 372 27.66 -5.48 -14.11
N ASN A 373 27.63 -6.07 -12.92
CA ASN A 373 27.10 -5.41 -11.72
C ASN A 373 27.96 -4.19 -11.34
N GLU A 374 29.29 -4.32 -11.43
CA GLU A 374 30.21 -3.21 -11.22
C GLU A 374 30.01 -2.08 -12.25
N ALA A 375 29.80 -2.42 -13.52
CA ALA A 375 29.49 -1.43 -14.55
C ALA A 375 28.18 -0.69 -14.25
N SER A 376 27.14 -1.39 -13.82
CA SER A 376 25.87 -0.77 -13.41
C SER A 376 26.03 0.15 -12.19
N LEU A 377 26.86 -0.18 -11.20
CA LEU A 377 27.16 0.73 -10.09
C LEU A 377 27.88 2.01 -10.54
N ARG A 378 28.82 1.88 -11.49
CA ARG A 378 29.51 3.03 -12.09
C ARG A 378 28.53 3.91 -12.89
N ALA A 379 27.62 3.29 -13.65
CA ALA A 379 26.59 4.00 -14.41
C ALA A 379 25.65 4.78 -13.47
N LEU A 380 25.14 4.14 -12.42
CA LEU A 380 24.34 4.79 -11.38
C LEU A 380 25.03 6.02 -10.79
N SER A 381 26.32 5.92 -10.48
CA SER A 381 27.11 7.06 -9.97
C SER A 381 27.23 8.19 -11.00
N SER A 382 27.50 7.83 -12.25
CA SER A 382 27.69 8.78 -13.35
C SER A 382 26.39 9.52 -13.66
N ASP A 383 25.28 8.80 -13.75
CA ASP A 383 23.95 9.36 -14.03
C ASP A 383 23.50 10.32 -12.91
N THR A 384 23.75 9.94 -11.66
CA THR A 384 23.43 10.77 -10.49
C THR A 384 24.23 12.07 -10.48
N LEU A 385 25.52 12.01 -10.80
CA LEU A 385 26.38 13.18 -10.87
C LEU A 385 25.89 14.13 -11.98
N LEU A 386 25.64 13.59 -13.17
CA LEU A 386 25.20 14.35 -14.34
C LEU A 386 23.83 15.01 -14.10
N PHE A 387 22.91 14.27 -13.47
CA PHE A 387 21.64 14.80 -12.98
C PHE A 387 21.84 15.98 -12.02
N SER A 388 22.67 15.82 -11.00
CA SER A 388 22.94 16.84 -9.98
C SER A 388 23.50 18.13 -10.59
N GLU A 389 24.49 18.02 -11.47
CA GLU A 389 25.08 19.18 -12.15
C GLU A 389 24.04 19.96 -12.98
N MET A 390 23.19 19.26 -13.72
CA MET A 390 22.15 19.89 -14.53
C MET A 390 21.10 20.58 -13.67
N VAL A 391 20.59 19.92 -12.63
CA VAL A 391 19.59 20.52 -11.73
C VAL A 391 20.17 21.73 -11.00
N LEU A 392 21.43 21.67 -10.54
CA LEU A 392 22.10 22.83 -9.92
C LEU A 392 22.25 23.99 -10.91
N LYS A 393 22.58 23.71 -12.17
CA LYS A 393 22.66 24.73 -13.22
C LYS A 393 21.29 25.36 -13.50
N ALA A 394 20.22 24.56 -13.55
CA ALA A 394 18.86 25.06 -13.72
C ALA A 394 18.41 25.91 -12.52
N ALA A 395 18.64 25.43 -11.30
CA ALA A 395 18.24 26.14 -10.08
C ALA A 395 18.96 27.47 -9.91
N LYS A 396 20.25 27.57 -10.30
CA LYS A 396 21.00 28.85 -10.31
C LYS A 396 20.39 29.89 -11.26
N LYS A 397 19.78 29.45 -12.37
CA LYS A 397 19.14 30.34 -13.35
C LYS A 397 17.76 30.82 -12.90
N ALA A 398 17.10 30.10 -11.99
CA ALA A 398 15.72 30.37 -11.56
C ALA A 398 15.60 31.32 -10.34
N GLU A 399 16.67 32.03 -9.96
CA GLU A 399 16.69 33.11 -8.95
C GLU A 399 15.87 32.87 -7.65
N ARG A 400 16.17 31.80 -6.90
CA ARG A 400 15.64 31.51 -5.53
C ARG A 400 14.10 31.65 -5.37
N THR A 401 13.33 31.09 -6.28
CA THR A 401 11.92 30.75 -5.98
C THR A 401 11.86 29.61 -4.94
N GLY A 402 10.76 29.47 -4.17
CA GLY A 402 10.63 28.42 -3.15
C GLY A 402 10.86 26.99 -3.68
N PHE A 403 10.48 26.72 -4.94
CA PHE A 403 10.77 25.47 -5.64
C PHE A 403 12.27 25.27 -5.93
N ALA A 404 12.99 26.35 -6.20
CA ALA A 404 14.44 26.30 -6.35
C ALA A 404 15.12 25.92 -5.02
N GLU A 405 14.56 26.25 -3.86
CA GLU A 405 15.10 25.81 -2.57
C GLU A 405 14.98 24.30 -2.38
N ILE A 406 13.86 23.67 -2.76
CA ILE A 406 13.72 22.20 -2.72
C ILE A 406 14.74 21.51 -3.63
N ALA A 407 14.84 21.97 -4.88
CA ALA A 407 15.82 21.44 -5.83
C ALA A 407 17.25 21.65 -5.30
N VAL A 408 17.55 22.81 -4.72
CA VAL A 408 18.86 23.12 -4.13
C VAL A 408 19.15 22.31 -2.87
N VAL A 409 18.16 22.02 -2.02
CA VAL A 409 18.32 21.18 -0.82
C VAL A 409 18.63 19.75 -1.23
N GLY A 410 17.88 19.17 -2.17
CA GLY A 410 18.15 17.83 -2.72
C GLY A 410 19.54 17.74 -3.35
N MET A 411 19.92 18.70 -4.18
CA MET A 411 21.19 18.67 -4.90
C MET A 411 22.41 19.05 -4.05
N LYS A 412 22.28 19.94 -3.04
CA LYS A 412 23.37 20.27 -2.10
C LYS A 412 23.80 19.06 -1.29
N ILE A 413 22.90 18.11 -1.04
CA ILE A 413 23.20 16.89 -0.30
C ILE A 413 23.94 15.90 -1.21
N ILE A 414 23.50 15.72 -2.47
CA ILE A 414 24.21 14.90 -3.47
C ILE A 414 25.62 15.45 -3.75
N ALA A 415 25.78 16.78 -3.86
CA ALA A 415 27.08 17.43 -4.04
C ALA A 415 28.02 17.32 -2.81
N ARG A 416 27.51 16.96 -1.62
CA ARG A 416 28.33 16.68 -0.42
C ARG A 416 28.87 15.25 -0.41
N ILE A 417 28.17 14.29 -1.01
CA ILE A 417 28.63 12.91 -1.20
C ILE A 417 29.87 12.89 -2.09
N ASP A 418 29.83 13.65 -3.18
CA ASP A 418 30.94 13.85 -4.10
C ASP A 418 32.20 14.42 -3.40
N LYS A 419 32.04 15.32 -2.42
CA LYS A 419 33.17 15.91 -1.68
C LYS A 419 33.82 14.99 -0.65
N LYS A 420 33.12 13.99 -0.11
CA LYS A 420 33.69 12.99 0.83
C LYS A 420 34.52 11.92 0.12
N GLY A 421 34.41 11.79 -1.21
CA GLY A 421 35.24 10.90 -2.02
C GLY A 421 36.69 11.34 -2.24
N ARG A 422 37.17 12.38 -1.53
CA ARG A 422 38.55 12.90 -1.62
C ARG A 422 39.55 12.25 -0.66
N ASP A 423 39.11 11.33 0.21
CA ASP A 423 40.02 10.40 0.88
C ASP A 423 40.11 9.10 0.07
N LYS A 424 41.29 8.93 -0.53
CA LYS A 424 41.61 7.95 -1.56
C LYS A 424 41.78 6.58 -0.91
N ASP A 425 40.81 5.69 -1.10
CA ASP A 425 41.01 4.25 -1.39
C ASP A 425 39.70 3.43 -1.36
N ALA A 426 38.65 3.87 -0.65
CA ALA A 426 37.37 3.15 -0.60
C ALA A 426 36.34 3.62 -1.66
N ALA A 427 36.25 4.93 -1.91
CA ALA A 427 35.31 5.48 -2.90
C ALA A 427 35.65 5.11 -4.35
N TYR A 428 36.91 4.76 -4.62
CA TYR A 428 37.41 4.47 -5.96
C TYR A 428 37.03 3.09 -6.51
N LYS A 429 36.59 2.15 -5.66
CA LYS A 429 36.28 0.81 -6.15
C LYS A 429 34.89 0.74 -6.80
N TYR A 430 33.88 1.47 -6.28
CA TYR A 430 32.47 1.31 -6.72
C TYR A 430 31.56 2.56 -6.81
N GLY A 431 32.03 3.79 -6.60
CA GLY A 431 31.16 4.98 -6.73
C GLY A 431 30.16 5.20 -5.58
N MET A 432 29.20 6.11 -5.75
CA MET A 432 28.27 6.59 -4.71
C MET A 432 27.51 5.43 -4.02
N ASP A 433 27.37 5.46 -2.69
CA ASP A 433 26.65 4.43 -1.93
C ASP A 433 25.13 4.47 -2.22
N PRO A 434 24.52 3.39 -2.78
CA PRO A 434 23.08 3.33 -3.03
C PRO A 434 22.24 3.56 -1.78
N ASN A 435 22.72 3.15 -0.59
CA ASN A 435 22.01 3.38 0.67
C ASN A 435 21.99 4.85 1.08
N GLU A 436 23.06 5.59 0.80
CA GLU A 436 23.13 7.04 1.03
C GLU A 436 22.24 7.79 0.04
N LEU A 437 22.28 7.41 -1.24
CA LEU A 437 21.40 7.98 -2.28
C LEU A 437 19.92 7.75 -1.96
N ARG A 438 19.55 6.53 -1.54
CA ARG A 438 18.18 6.22 -1.12
C ARG A 438 17.69 7.19 -0.06
N LYS A 439 18.47 7.38 1.01
CA LYS A 439 18.12 8.30 2.11
C LYS A 439 17.88 9.72 1.60
N ASN A 440 18.66 10.15 0.61
CA ASN A 440 18.52 11.49 0.05
C ASN A 440 17.27 11.66 -0.80
N PHE A 441 16.94 10.69 -1.65
CA PHE A 441 15.70 10.74 -2.42
C PHE A 441 14.47 10.65 -1.53
N THR A 442 14.48 9.81 -0.49
CA THR A 442 13.41 9.80 0.53
C THR A 442 13.30 11.17 1.22
N LYS A 443 14.42 11.77 1.62
CA LYS A 443 14.41 13.10 2.25
C LYS A 443 13.91 14.18 1.29
N MET A 444 14.22 14.08 -0.01
CA MET A 444 13.70 15.00 -1.02
C MET A 444 12.18 14.87 -1.17
N ALA A 445 11.65 13.64 -1.25
CA ALA A 445 10.21 13.37 -1.25
C ALA A 445 9.52 13.97 -0.01
N MET A 446 10.08 13.78 1.19
CA MET A 446 9.53 14.37 2.42
C MET A 446 9.45 15.90 2.39
N HIS A 447 10.44 16.59 1.85
CA HIS A 447 10.39 18.06 1.73
C HIS A 447 9.35 18.51 0.72
N ILE A 448 9.18 17.75 -0.38
CA ILE A 448 8.13 18.03 -1.37
C ILE A 448 6.76 17.87 -0.73
N GLU A 449 6.51 16.80 0.01
CA GLU A 449 5.25 16.59 0.74
C GLU A 449 5.01 17.66 1.82
N SER A 450 6.06 18.08 2.53
CA SER A 450 5.93 19.17 3.51
C SER A 450 5.56 20.49 2.84
N LEU A 451 6.16 20.82 1.68
CA LEU A 451 5.77 22.03 0.94
C LEU A 451 4.35 21.92 0.38
N LEU A 452 3.95 20.75 -0.12
CA LEU A 452 2.58 20.53 -0.57
C LEU A 452 1.57 20.76 0.56
N LEU A 453 1.87 20.29 1.77
CA LEU A 453 1.06 20.55 2.96
C LEU A 453 0.98 22.05 3.27
N ASP A 454 2.12 22.73 3.36
CA ASP A 454 2.18 24.17 3.65
C ASP A 454 1.39 25.01 2.62
N LEU A 455 1.46 24.64 1.33
CA LEU A 455 0.73 25.32 0.26
C LEU A 455 -0.77 25.05 0.33
N LEU A 456 -1.17 23.84 0.73
CA LEU A 456 -2.56 23.46 0.92
C LEU A 456 -3.18 24.23 2.09
N GLU A 457 -2.50 24.30 3.24
CA GLU A 457 -2.94 25.06 4.41
C GLU A 457 -3.10 26.56 4.07
N LYS A 458 -2.12 27.15 3.38
CA LYS A 458 -2.22 28.55 2.91
C LYS A 458 -3.38 28.78 1.94
N LYS A 459 -3.68 27.80 1.09
CA LYS A 459 -4.84 27.86 0.19
C LYS A 459 -6.14 27.86 1.01
N GLU A 460 -6.26 26.99 2.00
CA GLU A 460 -7.43 26.91 2.88
C GLU A 460 -7.62 28.19 3.70
N ASP A 461 -6.55 28.73 4.28
CA ASP A 461 -6.57 29.99 5.03
C ASP A 461 -7.01 31.18 4.17
N ALA A 462 -6.52 31.25 2.92
CA ALA A 462 -6.91 32.30 1.99
C ALA A 462 -8.40 32.24 1.63
N LEU A 463 -8.97 31.03 1.51
CA LEU A 463 -10.39 30.82 1.26
C LEU A 463 -11.25 31.16 2.49
N ASN A 464 -10.79 30.77 3.69
CA ASN A 464 -11.43 31.14 4.96
C ASN A 464 -11.48 32.67 5.12
N ALA A 465 -10.38 33.37 4.84
CA ALA A 465 -10.29 34.82 4.94
C ALA A 465 -11.24 35.57 3.98
N LEU A 466 -11.70 34.93 2.91
CA LEU A 466 -12.66 35.48 1.95
C LEU A 466 -14.13 35.26 2.38
N GLY A 467 -14.39 34.68 3.55
CA GLY A 467 -15.73 34.42 4.06
C GLY A 467 -16.50 33.38 3.24
N GLN A 468 -15.78 32.53 2.50
CA GLN A 468 -16.36 31.52 1.63
C GLN A 468 -16.31 30.14 2.29
N GLU A 469 -16.81 30.01 3.52
CA GLU A 469 -16.92 28.73 4.25
C GLU A 469 -17.78 27.72 3.46
N ASP A 470 -18.84 28.21 2.78
CA ASP A 470 -19.65 27.41 1.86
C ASP A 470 -18.88 27.01 0.59
N TYR A 471 -17.89 27.80 0.16
CA TYR A 471 -17.02 27.43 -0.95
C TYR A 471 -16.03 26.35 -0.55
N LEU A 472 -15.53 26.33 0.69
CA LEU A 472 -14.65 25.27 1.21
C LEU A 472 -15.36 23.93 1.34
N SER A 473 -16.58 23.92 1.91
CA SER A 473 -17.45 22.74 1.85
C SER A 473 -17.75 22.36 0.40
N SER A 474 -17.97 23.36 -0.47
CA SER A 474 -18.12 23.12 -1.90
C SER A 474 -16.83 22.87 -2.68
N LEU A 475 -15.63 22.98 -2.12
CA LEU A 475 -14.38 22.65 -2.82
C LEU A 475 -14.01 21.20 -2.56
N MET A 476 -14.46 20.67 -1.41
CA MET A 476 -14.57 19.24 -1.18
C MET A 476 -15.73 18.63 -1.99
N ASP A 477 -16.87 19.33 -2.16
CA ASP A 477 -18.02 18.81 -2.95
C ASP A 477 -18.02 19.14 -4.46
N LYS A 478 -17.34 20.21 -4.95
CA LYS A 478 -17.37 20.64 -6.38
C LYS A 478 -16.13 20.22 -7.16
N VAL A 479 -15.68 18.99 -6.93
CA VAL A 479 -15.35 18.12 -8.07
C VAL A 479 -16.44 17.08 -8.31
N SER A 480 -17.71 17.45 -8.20
CA SER A 480 -18.73 17.23 -9.25
C SER A 480 -20.12 17.56 -8.77
N ILE A 481 -20.90 18.25 -9.61
CA ILE A 481 -22.34 18.02 -9.67
C ILE A 481 -22.79 18.01 -11.13
N THR A 482 -23.26 16.86 -11.61
CA THR A 482 -24.55 16.81 -12.30
C THR A 482 -25.45 15.79 -11.59
N PRO A 483 -26.69 16.14 -11.21
CA PRO A 483 -27.66 15.22 -10.65
C PRO A 483 -28.65 14.78 -11.73
N SER A 484 -28.84 13.48 -11.93
CA SER A 484 -30.05 12.98 -12.60
C SER A 484 -31.10 12.66 -11.55
N SER A 485 -31.88 13.69 -11.18
CA SER A 485 -33.15 13.47 -10.49
C SER A 485 -34.18 12.95 -11.50
N THR A 486 -34.86 11.85 -11.18
CA THR A 486 -36.28 11.71 -11.49
C THR A 486 -36.98 11.17 -10.25
N ARG A 487 -37.50 12.11 -9.45
CA ARG A 487 -38.49 11.86 -8.41
C ARG A 487 -39.83 12.21 -9.02
N ASN A 488 -40.63 11.20 -9.39
CA ASN A 488 -42.04 11.43 -9.72
C ASN A 488 -42.86 11.36 -8.43
N GLU A 489 -43.48 12.50 -8.12
CA GLU A 489 -44.51 12.66 -7.12
C GLU A 489 -45.73 11.80 -7.47
N TYR A 490 -46.31 11.12 -6.47
CA TYR A 490 -47.71 10.70 -6.54
C TYR A 490 -48.46 11.31 -5.36
N ARG A 491 -49.22 12.36 -5.71
CA ARG A 491 -50.17 13.06 -4.87
C ARG A 491 -51.47 12.24 -4.84
N ARG A 492 -51.97 11.94 -3.63
CA ARG A 492 -53.32 11.42 -3.41
C ARG A 492 -54.35 12.44 -3.92
N SER A 493 -55.30 11.97 -4.72
CA SER A 493 -56.66 12.53 -4.76
C SER A 493 -57.67 11.39 -4.82
N SER A 494 -58.79 11.63 -4.16
CA SER A 494 -59.85 10.70 -3.79
C SER A 494 -60.93 10.57 -4.87
N GLY A 495 -61.43 9.33 -5.04
CA GLY A 495 -62.86 9.05 -5.27
C GLY A 495 -63.35 8.89 -6.72
N ALA A 496 -63.71 7.65 -7.10
CA ALA A 496 -65.03 7.27 -7.63
C ALA A 496 -65.04 5.81 -8.16
N VAL A 497 -65.74 4.92 -7.45
CA VAL A 497 -66.75 3.97 -7.92
C VAL A 497 -66.76 3.62 -9.43
N ARG A 498 -66.58 2.34 -9.83
CA ARG A 498 -67.64 1.38 -10.24
C ARG A 498 -67.08 0.15 -10.99
N SER A 499 -67.49 -1.03 -10.51
CA SER A 499 -67.88 -2.28 -11.24
C SER A 499 -67.12 -2.76 -12.48
N GLY A 500 -66.82 -4.07 -12.49
CA GLY A 500 -67.28 -4.95 -13.57
C GLY A 500 -66.30 -6.01 -14.05
N TRP A 501 -66.62 -7.26 -13.66
CA TRP A 501 -66.25 -8.55 -14.27
C TRP A 501 -64.86 -9.11 -14.02
#